data_AF-A0A542ET42-F1
#
_entry.id   AF-A0A542ET42-F1
#
_cell.length_a   1.000
_cell.length_b   1.000
_cell.length_c   1.000
_cell.angle_alpha   90.00
_cell.angle_beta   90.00
_cell.angle_gamma   90.00
#
_symmetry.space_group_name_H-M   'P 1'
#
loop_
_entity.id
_entity.type
_entity.pdbx_description
1 polymer ?
#
loop_
_entity_poly.entity_id
_entity_poly.type
_entity_poly.pdbx_seq_one_letter_code
_entity_poly.pdbx_strand_id
1 'polypeptide(L)'
;MSPVRKPSPAQLAARYRRLDQAMYAVFSDVLDYCEDIRVQAEQRLGTTDEDLVITDAEYGKALDVFGEVMDIKTRIQNFRTTWIGDN
;
A
#
# COMPACT_ATOMS: atom_id res chain seq x y z
N MET A 1 -13.20 1.30 39.58
CA MET A 1 -12.83 1.36 38.15
C MET A 1 -13.16 2.75 37.63
N SER A 2 -12.17 3.55 37.25
CA SER A 2 -12.41 4.86 36.63
C SER A 2 -12.94 4.66 35.20
N PRO A 3 -13.92 5.44 34.74
CA PRO A 3 -14.46 5.27 33.40
C PRO A 3 -13.39 5.58 32.35
N VAL A 4 -13.22 4.68 31.37
CA VAL A 4 -12.34 4.89 30.22
C VAL A 4 -12.90 6.05 29.41
N ARG A 5 -12.21 7.19 29.43
CA ARG A 5 -12.63 8.40 28.71
C ARG A 5 -12.53 8.12 27.20
N LYS A 6 -13.62 8.31 26.47
CA LYS A 6 -13.61 8.18 24.99
C LYS A 6 -12.60 9.19 24.40
N PRO A 7 -11.79 8.77 23.41
CA PRO A 7 -10.87 9.68 22.74
C PRO A 7 -11.63 10.80 22.03
N SER A 8 -11.05 12.00 22.01
CA SER A 8 -11.62 13.13 21.27
C SER A 8 -11.49 12.92 19.75
N PRO A 9 -12.29 13.61 18.91
CA PRO A 9 -12.15 13.54 17.46
C PRO A 9 -10.73 13.84 16.96
N ALA A 10 -10.05 14.82 17.57
CA ALA A 10 -8.66 15.15 17.24
C ALA A 10 -7.69 13.99 17.54
N GLN A 11 -7.91 13.24 18.63
CA GLN A 11 -7.11 12.06 18.95
C GLN A 11 -7.37 10.92 17.95
N LEU A 12 -8.60 10.75 17.49
CA LEU A 12 -8.96 9.77 16.45
C LEU A 12 -8.30 10.12 15.12
N ALA A 13 -8.41 11.37 14.67
CA ALA A 13 -7.77 11.85 13.45
C ALA A 13 -6.24 11.71 13.50
N ALA A 14 -5.60 12.00 14.64
CA ALA A 14 -4.16 11.80 14.81
C ALA A 14 -3.74 10.32 14.75
N ARG A 15 -4.55 9.40 15.28
CA ARG A 15 -4.30 7.96 15.17
C ARG A 15 -4.43 7.49 13.73
N TYR A 16 -5.47 7.95 13.02
CA TYR A 16 -5.66 7.64 11.61
C TYR A 16 -4.51 8.16 10.74
N ARG A 17 -4.06 9.41 10.93
CA ARG A 17 -2.91 9.95 10.19
C ARG A 17 -1.65 9.10 10.33
N ARG A 18 -1.39 8.54 11.53
CA ARG A 18 -0.24 7.65 11.75
C ARG A 18 -0.41 6.32 11.00
N LEU A 19 -1.62 5.77 10.98
CA LEU A 19 -1.93 4.56 10.19
C LEU A 19 -1.73 4.82 8.69
N ASP A 20 -2.27 5.94 8.20
CA ASP A 20 -2.18 6.34 6.79
C ASP A 20 -0.72 6.57 6.36
N GLN A 21 0.08 7.24 7.20
CA GLN A 21 1.52 7.42 6.97
C GLN A 21 2.29 6.10 6.96
N ALA A 22 2.01 5.19 7.91
CA ALA A 22 2.64 3.89 7.94
C ALA A 22 2.29 3.06 6.69
N MET A 23 1.03 3.12 6.25
CA MET A 23 0.59 2.45 5.03
C MET A 23 1.25 3.05 3.79
N TYR A 24 1.42 4.37 3.73
CA TYR A 24 2.12 5.02 2.63
C TYR A 24 3.60 4.60 2.56
N ALA A 25 4.26 4.45 3.71
CA ALA A 25 5.64 3.95 3.74
C ALA A 25 5.74 2.53 3.16
N VAL A 26 4.87 1.61 3.60
CA VAL A 26 4.81 0.24 3.04
C VAL A 26 4.52 0.26 1.54
N PHE A 27 3.61 1.12 1.09
CA PHE A 27 3.31 1.29 -0.33
C PHE A 27 4.54 1.76 -1.13
N SER A 28 5.30 2.71 -0.58
CA SER A 28 6.55 3.18 -1.20
C SER A 28 7.58 2.05 -1.29
N ASP A 29 7.78 1.28 -0.22
CA ASP A 29 8.72 0.16 -0.20
C ASP A 29 8.34 -0.92 -1.25
N VAL A 30 7.05 -1.15 -1.45
CA VAL A 30 6.57 -2.11 -2.47
C VAL A 30 6.73 -1.58 -3.89
N LEU A 31 6.59 -0.26 -4.12
CA LEU A 31 6.90 0.33 -5.43
C LEU A 31 8.38 0.14 -5.78
N ASP A 32 9.27 0.43 -4.84
CA ASP A 32 10.71 0.25 -5.03
C ASP A 32 11.05 -1.22 -5.29
N TYR A 33 10.44 -2.14 -4.52
CA TYR A 33 10.57 -3.58 -4.77
C TYR A 33 10.08 -4.00 -6.17
N CYS A 34 8.92 -3.51 -6.61
CA CYS A 34 8.41 -3.85 -7.94
C CYS A 34 9.32 -3.32 -9.06
N GLU A 35 9.88 -2.13 -8.89
CA GLU A 35 10.82 -1.54 -9.84
C GLU A 35 12.11 -2.36 -9.94
N ASP A 36 12.68 -2.77 -8.81
CA ASP A 36 13.86 -3.62 -8.78
C ASP A 36 13.62 -4.96 -9.51
N ILE A 37 12.46 -5.58 -9.30
CA ILE A 37 12.10 -6.84 -9.98
C ILE A 37 11.84 -6.62 -11.47
N ARG A 38 11.20 -5.50 -11.86
CA ARG A 38 10.98 -5.11 -13.25
C ARG A 38 12.31 -5.01 -14.00
N VAL A 39 13.28 -4.29 -13.44
CA VAL A 39 14.63 -4.13 -14.02
C VAL A 39 15.32 -5.49 -14.20
N GLN A 40 15.20 -6.39 -13.22
CA GLN A 40 15.76 -7.73 -13.35
C GLN A 40 15.05 -8.57 -14.41
N ALA A 41 13.73 -8.43 -14.57
CA ALA A 41 12.96 -9.09 -15.62
C ALA A 41 13.36 -8.59 -17.02
N GLU A 42 13.53 -7.27 -17.19
CA GLU A 42 14.03 -6.67 -18.43
C GLU A 42 15.40 -7.23 -18.82
N GLN A 43 16.30 -7.37 -17.84
CA GLN A 43 17.63 -7.96 -18.04
C GLN A 43 17.56 -9.44 -18.44
N ARG A 44 16.68 -10.23 -17.81
CA ARG A 44 16.49 -11.65 -18.14
C ARG A 44 15.92 -11.85 -19.54
N LEU A 45 14.94 -11.03 -19.92
CA LEU A 45 14.24 -11.13 -21.20
C LEU A 45 14.99 -10.43 -22.35
N GLY A 46 15.90 -9.50 -22.03
CA GLY A 46 16.61 -8.70 -23.03
C GLY A 46 15.72 -7.67 -23.72
N THR A 47 14.66 -7.22 -23.07
CA THR A 47 13.66 -6.28 -23.62
C THR A 47 13.09 -5.39 -22.53
N THR A 48 12.65 -4.20 -22.91
CA THR A 48 11.87 -3.28 -22.07
C THR A 48 10.40 -3.20 -22.53
N ASP A 49 9.99 -4.11 -23.42
CA ASP A 49 8.60 -4.22 -23.87
C ASP A 49 7.73 -4.70 -22.71
N GLU A 50 6.87 -3.83 -22.21
CA GLU A 50 6.04 -4.07 -21.02
C GLU A 50 5.17 -5.32 -21.19
N ASP A 51 4.59 -5.54 -22.38
CA ASP A 51 3.75 -6.71 -22.67
C ASP A 51 4.50 -8.04 -22.53
N LEU A 52 5.83 -8.01 -22.72
CA LEU A 52 6.71 -9.17 -22.49
C LEU A 52 7.20 -9.23 -21.04
N VAL A 53 7.55 -8.08 -20.45
CA VAL A 53 8.07 -8.01 -19.08
C VAL A 53 7.05 -8.50 -18.06
N ILE A 54 5.75 -8.19 -18.23
CA ILE A 54 4.68 -8.69 -17.35
C ILE A 54 4.53 -10.22 -17.37
N THR A 55 5.08 -10.91 -18.39
CA THR A 55 5.05 -12.37 -18.47
C THR A 55 6.16 -13.05 -17.66
N ASP A 56 7.14 -12.28 -17.16
CA ASP A 56 8.17 -12.80 -16.25
C ASP A 56 7.52 -13.23 -14.92
N ALA A 57 7.77 -14.47 -14.52
CA ALA A 57 7.11 -15.07 -13.36
C ALA A 57 7.42 -14.36 -12.03
N GLU A 58 8.61 -13.78 -11.87
CA GLU A 58 8.96 -13.05 -10.66
C GLU A 58 8.34 -11.65 -10.66
N TYR A 59 8.31 -10.98 -11.82
CA TYR A 59 7.61 -9.71 -11.93
C TYR A 59 6.10 -9.85 -11.74
N GLY A 60 5.49 -10.93 -12.25
CA GLY A 60 4.09 -11.25 -11.97
C GLY A 60 3.78 -11.36 -10.47
N LYS A 61 4.63 -12.05 -9.70
CA LYS A 61 4.49 -12.11 -8.22
C LYS A 61 4.65 -10.75 -7.56
N ALA A 62 5.55 -9.90 -8.07
CA ALA A 62 5.71 -8.54 -7.54
C ALA A 62 4.43 -7.70 -7.78
N LEU A 63 3.81 -7.85 -8.95
CA LEU A 63 2.52 -7.21 -9.25
C LEU A 63 1.38 -7.74 -8.35
N ASP A 64 1.38 -9.03 -7.99
CA ASP A 64 0.43 -9.58 -7.01
C ASP A 64 0.57 -8.89 -5.64
N VAL A 65 1.81 -8.75 -5.14
CA VAL A 65 2.12 -8.04 -3.89
C VAL A 65 1.68 -6.57 -3.97
N PHE A 66 1.95 -5.90 -5.09
CA PHE A 66 1.47 -4.54 -5.33
C PHE A 66 -0.06 -4.44 -5.24
N GLY A 67 -0.77 -5.39 -5.85
CA GLY A 67 -2.23 -5.49 -5.79
C GLY A 67 -2.74 -5.61 -4.35
N GLU A 68 -2.16 -6.51 -3.55
CA GLU A 68 -2.52 -6.68 -2.14
C GLU A 68 -2.33 -5.39 -1.33
N VAL A 69 -1.21 -4.69 -1.52
CA VAL A 69 -0.92 -3.44 -0.80
C VAL A 69 -1.85 -2.32 -1.24
N MET A 70 -2.19 -2.24 -2.52
CA MET A 70 -3.17 -1.27 -3.05
C MET A 70 -4.57 -1.50 -2.45
N ASP A 71 -4.98 -2.76 -2.30
CA ASP A 71 -6.24 -3.12 -1.66
C ASP A 71 -6.26 -2.70 -0.19
N ILE A 72 -5.19 -2.95 0.56
CA ILE A 72 -5.07 -2.55 1.96
C ILE A 72 -5.13 -1.01 2.09
N LYS A 73 -4.36 -0.29 1.27
CA LYS A 73 -4.36 1.17 1.24
C LYS A 73 -5.76 1.73 0.98
N THR A 74 -6.47 1.17 -0.01
CA THR A 74 -7.85 1.56 -0.34
C THR A 74 -8.81 1.30 0.83
N ARG A 75 -8.69 0.14 1.49
CA ARG A 75 -9.50 -0.19 2.69
C ARG A 75 -9.24 0.76 3.85
N ILE A 76 -7.99 1.16 4.09
CA ILE A 76 -7.63 2.15 5.12
C ILE A 76 -8.27 3.50 4.81
N GLN A 77 -8.19 3.96 3.56
CA GLN A 77 -8.83 5.21 3.12
C GLN A 77 -10.35 5.18 3.35
N ASN A 78 -11.02 4.07 3.02
CA ASN A 78 -12.46 3.91 3.25
C ASN A 78 -12.82 3.76 4.74
N PHE A 79 -11.93 3.16 5.54
CA PHE A 79 -12.11 3.02 6.98
C PHE A 79 -12.16 4.39 7.67
N ARG A 80 -11.40 5.38 7.20
CA ARG A 80 -11.47 6.77 7.67
C ARG A 80 -12.89 7.31 7.62
N THR A 81 -13.51 7.23 6.45
CA THR A 81 -14.87 7.72 6.19
C THR A 81 -15.87 7.03 7.12
N THR A 82 -15.75 5.72 7.29
CA THR A 82 -16.67 4.93 8.11
C THR A 82 -16.52 5.24 9.61
N TRP A 83 -15.29 5.41 10.10
CA TRP A 83 -15.02 5.53 11.53
C TRP A 83 -15.04 6.97 12.04
N ILE A 84 -14.44 7.90 11.30
CA ILE A 84 -14.29 9.30 11.70
C ILE A 84 -15.46 10.14 11.17
N GLY A 85 -16.04 9.78 10.02
CA GLY A 85 -17.15 10.51 9.40
C GLY A 85 -16.76 11.89 8.85
N ASP A 86 -15.46 12.15 8.62
CA ASP A 86 -14.98 13.38 7.99
C ASP A 86 -14.93 13.23 6.46
N ASN A 87 -16.08 13.48 5.82
CA ASN A 87 -16.12 13.77 4.39
C ASN A 87 -15.71 15.22 4.14
#